data_AF-A0A2G5IIQ8-F1
#
_entry.id   AF-A0A2G5IIQ8-F1
#
_cell.length_a   1.000
_cell.length_b   1.000
_cell.length_c   1.000
_cell.angle_alpha   90.00
_cell.angle_beta   90.00
_cell.angle_gamma   90.00
#
_symmetry.space_group_name_H-M   'P 1'
#
loop_
_entity.id
_entity.type
_entity.pdbx_description
1 polymer ?
#
loop_
_entity_poly.entity_id
_entity_poly.type
_entity_poly.pdbx_seq_one_letter_code
_entity_poly.pdbx_strand_id
1 'polypeptide(L)'
;MTDVQGTTQPPHRLDDVPGWFPVLDQILFDWFLNRQDSAGMRGDLLEVGVYMGKSAIFLGHHLREGERYTVCDLFEGDAPDGANRAESTKSYSALTRRLFEENYLSFHDELPRVLQGPSSVVPSEVEPDSCRFVHVDASHLYEHVYGDIGAAQDALKPGGIVVLDDFRSEHTPGVSIAAWEAVLNRGLHPVCLSTQKLYGTWDDPKAVQDELLDMARKRGDCHISVQEAAGHRIVRLKSKGMQAPPFPLSRYGKEPEGADSQGADAAPHGQTSSGPAAAARPRGGSRTRRLAVDLLPPVLTRAIRNALRARRSATR
;
A
#
# COMPACT_ATOMS: atom_id res chain seq x y z
N MET A 1 20.32 -1.41 4.30
CA MET A 1 20.33 -1.11 5.74
C MET A 1 20.07 0.37 5.89
N THR A 2 18.80 0.74 5.77
CA THR A 2 18.27 1.97 6.34
C THR A 2 17.81 1.59 7.73
N ASP A 3 18.48 2.13 8.74
CA ASP A 3 18.13 1.99 10.14
C ASP A 3 16.77 2.68 10.33
N VAL A 4 15.71 1.92 10.63
CA VAL A 4 14.42 2.50 11.02
C VAL A 4 14.58 2.92 12.48
N GLN A 5 15.07 4.14 12.70
CA GLN A 5 14.91 4.80 13.98
C GLN A 5 13.40 4.97 14.19
N GLY A 6 12.83 4.22 15.14
CA GLY A 6 11.44 4.38 15.54
C GLY A 6 11.17 5.85 15.82
N THR A 7 10.32 6.46 15.00
CA THR A 7 9.98 7.87 15.12
C THR A 7 9.19 8.04 16.42
N THR A 8 9.77 8.72 17.40
CA THR A 8 9.11 9.05 18.67
C THR A 8 8.05 10.14 18.54
N GLN A 9 7.71 10.56 17.33
CA GLN A 9 6.69 11.56 17.06
C GLN A 9 5.50 10.92 16.32
N PRO A 10 4.27 11.29 16.72
CA PRO A 10 3.07 10.75 16.08
C PRO A 10 2.99 11.20 14.61
N PRO A 11 2.45 10.37 13.70
CA PRO A 11 2.36 10.68 12.27
C PRO A 11 1.45 11.88 12.02
N HIS A 12 1.79 12.76 11.09
CA HIS A 12 0.93 13.88 10.66
C HIS A 12 0.15 13.54 9.38
N ARG A 13 0.74 12.71 8.52
CA ARG A 13 0.18 12.21 7.26
C ARG A 13 0.34 10.70 7.21
N LEU A 14 -0.47 10.03 6.38
CA LEU A 14 -0.36 8.58 6.19
C LEU A 14 1.04 8.14 5.75
N ASP A 15 1.74 8.98 4.99
CA ASP A 15 3.10 8.69 4.53
C ASP A 15 4.16 8.71 5.64
N ASP A 16 3.86 9.32 6.79
CA ASP A 16 4.74 9.30 7.96
C ASP A 16 4.69 7.95 8.70
N VAL A 17 3.63 7.16 8.49
CA VAL A 17 3.48 5.82 9.09
C VAL A 17 4.39 4.84 8.33
N PRO A 18 5.33 4.16 9.00
CA PRO A 18 6.17 3.16 8.35
C PRO A 18 5.34 1.98 7.81
N GLY A 19 5.62 1.55 6.59
CA GLY A 19 4.96 0.40 5.96
C GLY A 19 5.00 0.43 4.43
N TRP A 20 4.75 -0.72 3.81
CA TRP A 20 4.80 -0.89 2.35
C TRP A 20 3.41 -0.84 1.73
N PHE A 21 2.90 0.40 1.56
CA PHE A 21 1.61 0.61 0.92
C PHE A 21 1.73 1.57 -0.28
N PRO A 22 2.16 1.09 -1.45
CA PRO A 22 2.40 1.91 -2.63
C PRO A 22 1.15 2.64 -3.12
N VAL A 23 1.34 3.76 -3.80
CA VAL A 23 0.25 4.60 -4.34
C VAL A 23 -0.75 3.84 -5.20
N LEU A 24 -0.29 2.91 -6.03
CA LEU A 24 -1.21 2.11 -6.85
C LEU A 24 -2.16 1.29 -5.98
N ASP A 25 -1.66 0.71 -4.89
CA ASP A 25 -2.46 -0.11 -3.99
C ASP A 25 -3.40 0.75 -3.13
N GLN A 26 -3.00 1.96 -2.74
CA GLN A 26 -3.92 2.95 -2.14
C GLN A 26 -5.10 3.26 -3.08
N ILE A 27 -4.83 3.47 -4.38
CA ILE A 27 -5.87 3.72 -5.39
C ILE A 27 -6.75 2.48 -5.59
N LEU A 28 -6.17 1.27 -5.59
CA LEU A 28 -6.93 0.05 -5.77
C LEU A 28 -7.82 -0.23 -4.56
N PHE A 29 -7.31 -0.13 -3.33
CA PHE A 29 -8.11 -0.27 -2.11
C PHE A 29 -9.28 0.71 -2.11
N ASP A 30 -9.00 2.00 -2.33
CA ASP A 30 -10.03 3.05 -2.42
C ASP A 30 -11.07 2.73 -3.49
N TRP A 31 -10.63 2.33 -4.68
CA TRP A 31 -11.53 2.00 -5.79
C TRP A 31 -12.43 0.79 -5.47
N PHE A 32 -11.87 -0.30 -4.95
CA PHE A 32 -12.64 -1.51 -4.62
C PHE A 32 -13.66 -1.22 -3.51
N LEU A 33 -13.25 -0.52 -2.46
CA LEU A 33 -14.13 -0.21 -1.32
C LEU A 33 -15.23 0.79 -1.71
N ASN A 34 -14.90 1.85 -2.44
CA ASN A 34 -15.89 2.80 -2.96
C ASN A 34 -16.86 2.16 -3.96
N ARG A 35 -16.39 1.20 -4.77
CA ARG A 35 -17.25 0.42 -5.67
C ARG A 35 -18.25 -0.41 -4.87
N GLN A 36 -17.79 -1.12 -3.84
CA GLN A 36 -18.68 -1.88 -2.94
C GLN A 36 -19.70 -0.97 -2.27
N ASP A 37 -19.27 0.20 -1.82
CA ASP A 37 -20.15 1.18 -1.17
C ASP A 37 -21.22 1.73 -2.11
N SER A 38 -20.82 2.08 -3.35
CA SER A 38 -21.74 2.55 -4.40
C SER A 38 -22.76 1.48 -4.81
N ALA A 39 -22.39 0.21 -4.70
CA ALA A 39 -23.29 -0.92 -4.92
C ALA A 39 -24.16 -1.26 -3.70
N GLY A 40 -24.03 -0.52 -2.59
CA GLY A 40 -24.76 -0.78 -1.35
C GLY A 40 -24.29 -2.04 -0.61
N MET A 41 -23.15 -2.63 -0.98
CA MET A 41 -22.60 -3.80 -0.32
C MET A 41 -22.16 -3.44 1.10
N ARG A 42 -22.63 -4.20 2.08
CA ARG A 42 -22.23 -4.10 3.49
C ARG A 42 -21.46 -5.34 3.90
N GLY A 43 -20.53 -5.19 4.82
CA GLY A 43 -19.78 -6.30 5.39
C GLY A 43 -18.56 -5.83 6.15
N ASP A 44 -18.03 -6.72 6.98
CA ASP A 44 -16.88 -6.47 7.82
C ASP A 44 -15.60 -6.31 6.98
N LEU A 45 -14.58 -5.75 7.61
CA LEU A 45 -13.23 -5.63 7.08
C LEU A 45 -12.30 -6.53 7.90
N LEU A 46 -11.34 -7.18 7.24
CA LEU A 46 -10.32 -7.99 7.89
C LEU A 46 -8.95 -7.70 7.29
N GLU A 47 -7.95 -7.54 8.15
CA GLU A 47 -6.55 -7.48 7.75
C GLU A 47 -5.70 -8.41 8.60
N VAL A 48 -4.88 -9.24 7.96
CA VAL A 48 -4.01 -10.23 8.58
C VAL A 48 -2.57 -9.83 8.24
N GLY A 49 -1.84 -9.35 9.24
CA GLY A 49 -0.57 -8.63 9.09
C GLY A 49 -0.82 -7.14 8.91
N VAL A 50 -0.57 -6.34 9.96
CA VAL A 50 -0.78 -4.88 9.93
C VAL A 50 0.49 -4.07 10.16
N TYR A 51 1.54 -4.68 10.73
CA TYR A 51 2.78 -3.98 11.06
C TYR A 51 2.47 -2.70 11.88
N MET A 52 3.02 -1.55 11.49
CA MET A 52 2.78 -0.25 12.13
C MET A 52 1.49 0.45 11.68
N GLY A 53 0.66 -0.22 10.87
CA GLY A 53 -0.73 0.16 10.61
C GLY A 53 -0.99 1.01 9.37
N LYS A 54 -0.05 1.17 8.43
CA LYS A 54 -0.24 2.06 7.27
C LYS A 54 -1.45 1.68 6.41
N SER A 55 -1.55 0.43 5.98
CA SER A 55 -2.71 -0.09 5.24
C SER A 55 -3.95 -0.13 6.13
N ALA A 56 -3.79 -0.49 7.41
CA ALA A 56 -4.91 -0.58 8.34
C ALA A 56 -5.60 0.76 8.59
N ILE A 57 -4.82 1.83 8.78
CA ILE A 57 -5.31 3.20 8.88
C ILE A 57 -6.12 3.57 7.63
N PHE A 58 -5.63 3.19 6.46
CA PHE A 58 -6.34 3.46 5.21
C PHE A 58 -7.63 2.68 5.09
N LEU A 59 -7.60 1.37 5.37
CA LEU A 59 -8.76 0.49 5.31
C LEU A 59 -9.84 0.89 6.31
N GLY A 60 -9.44 1.30 7.52
CA GLY A 60 -10.34 1.81 8.56
C GLY A 60 -11.13 3.05 8.13
N HIS A 61 -10.64 3.84 7.17
CA HIS A 61 -11.38 5.00 6.63
C HIS A 61 -12.63 4.60 5.83
N HIS A 62 -12.68 3.36 5.35
CA HIS A 62 -13.84 2.80 4.64
C HIS A 62 -14.77 2.00 5.56
N LEU A 63 -14.51 1.96 6.87
CA LEU A 63 -15.39 1.29 7.82
C LEU A 63 -16.71 2.06 7.96
N ARG A 64 -17.84 1.36 7.82
CA ARG A 64 -19.18 1.98 7.89
C ARG A 64 -19.90 1.65 9.18
N GLU A 65 -20.85 2.49 9.55
CA GLU A 65 -21.69 2.29 10.74
C GLU A 65 -22.39 0.93 10.73
N GLY A 66 -22.09 0.07 11.72
CA GLY A 66 -22.64 -1.28 11.83
C GLY A 66 -21.80 -2.37 11.17
N GLU A 67 -20.67 -2.03 10.53
CA GLU A 67 -19.63 -2.99 10.14
C GLU A 67 -18.59 -3.12 11.27
N ARG A 68 -17.88 -4.23 11.30
CA ARG A 68 -16.71 -4.42 12.17
C ARG A 68 -15.44 -4.43 11.35
N TYR A 69 -14.37 -3.91 11.93
CA TYR A 69 -13.02 -4.07 11.40
C TYR A 69 -12.20 -4.90 12.38
N THR A 70 -11.66 -6.02 11.90
CA THR A 70 -10.75 -6.89 12.66
C THR A 70 -9.36 -6.85 12.05
N VAL A 71 -8.34 -6.73 12.89
CA VAL A 71 -6.93 -6.84 12.49
C VAL A 71 -6.27 -7.98 13.25
N CYS A 72 -5.37 -8.72 12.62
CA CYS A 72 -4.61 -9.78 13.26
C CYS A 72 -3.11 -9.64 12.99
N ASP A 73 -2.29 -9.66 14.04
CA ASP A 73 -0.82 -9.60 13.92
C ASP A 73 -0.17 -10.22 15.16
N LEU A 74 1.06 -10.70 15.01
CA LEU A 74 1.86 -11.19 16.13
C LEU A 74 2.34 -10.02 17.01
N PHE A 75 2.63 -8.86 16.41
CA PHE A 75 3.32 -7.74 17.05
C PHE A 75 4.62 -8.19 17.75
N GLU A 76 4.77 -7.89 19.05
CA GLU A 76 5.87 -8.38 19.89
C GLU A 76 5.70 -9.84 20.37
N GLY A 77 4.68 -10.54 19.89
CA GLY A 77 4.40 -11.94 20.23
C GLY A 77 5.30 -12.95 19.52
N ASP A 78 5.41 -14.15 20.09
CA ASP A 78 6.23 -15.22 19.53
C ASP A 78 5.58 -15.79 18.27
N ALA A 79 6.31 -15.74 17.14
CA ALA A 79 5.90 -16.44 15.94
C ALA A 79 5.91 -17.98 16.19
N PRO A 80 4.97 -18.74 15.59
CA PRO A 80 4.72 -20.14 15.96
C PRO A 80 5.89 -21.08 15.62
N ASP A 81 6.70 -20.77 14.60
CA ASP A 81 7.85 -21.58 14.20
C ASP A 81 9.16 -20.78 14.07
N GLY A 82 10.27 -21.51 13.98
CA GLY A 82 11.62 -20.92 13.98
C GLY A 82 11.95 -20.11 12.73
N ALA A 83 11.33 -20.40 11.58
CA ALA A 83 11.57 -19.69 10.34
C ALA A 83 10.83 -18.34 10.35
N ASN A 84 9.57 -18.34 10.78
CA ASN A 84 8.78 -17.14 10.97
C ASN A 84 9.41 -16.24 12.06
N ARG A 85 9.89 -16.82 13.18
CA ARG A 85 10.63 -16.06 14.21
C ARG A 85 11.91 -15.41 13.69
N ALA A 86 12.65 -16.10 12.82
CA ALA A 86 13.88 -15.57 12.24
C ALA A 86 13.63 -14.40 11.29
N GLU A 87 12.46 -14.38 10.66
CA GLU A 87 11.98 -13.28 9.84
C GLU A 87 11.54 -12.09 10.71
N SER A 88 10.65 -12.31 11.69
CA SER A 88 10.14 -11.26 12.58
C SER A 88 11.27 -10.55 13.34
N THR A 89 12.25 -11.31 13.85
CA THR A 89 13.40 -10.74 14.57
C THR A 89 14.28 -9.85 13.68
N LYS A 90 14.37 -10.11 12.37
CA LYS A 90 15.22 -9.35 11.45
C LYS A 90 14.53 -8.11 10.89
N SER A 91 13.22 -8.20 10.64
CA SER A 91 12.47 -7.16 9.92
C SER A 91 11.66 -6.25 10.84
N TYR A 92 11.29 -6.71 12.04
CA TYR A 92 10.24 -6.08 12.87
C TYR A 92 10.64 -5.88 14.34
N SER A 93 11.92 -5.80 14.69
CA SER A 93 12.39 -5.71 16.09
C SER A 93 11.88 -4.50 16.90
N ALA A 94 11.32 -3.49 16.23
CA ALA A 94 10.72 -2.30 16.86
C ALA A 94 9.18 -2.31 16.82
N LEU A 95 8.55 -3.33 16.22
CA LEU A 95 7.10 -3.46 16.14
C LEU A 95 6.54 -3.81 17.52
N THR A 96 5.57 -3.04 17.98
CA THR A 96 4.74 -3.39 19.13
C THR A 96 3.28 -3.10 18.81
N ARG A 97 2.38 -3.82 19.46
CA ARG A 97 0.94 -3.55 19.39
C ARG A 97 0.62 -2.10 19.73
N ARG A 98 1.27 -1.59 20.78
CA ARG A 98 1.12 -0.21 21.23
C ARG A 98 1.45 0.80 20.12
N LEU A 99 2.54 0.59 19.39
CA LEU A 99 2.94 1.49 18.30
C LEU A 99 1.92 1.48 17.16
N PHE A 100 1.39 0.31 16.80
CA PHE A 100 0.28 0.19 15.87
C PHE A 100 -0.95 0.97 16.36
N GLU A 101 -1.37 0.76 17.62
CA GLU A 101 -2.54 1.42 18.20
C GLU A 101 -2.37 2.95 18.24
N GLU A 102 -1.19 3.45 18.63
CA GLU A 102 -0.87 4.89 18.65
C GLU A 102 -0.92 5.50 17.23
N ASN A 103 -0.36 4.82 16.23
CA ASN A 103 -0.45 5.26 14.84
C ASN A 103 -1.89 5.24 14.34
N TYR A 104 -2.65 4.17 14.63
CA TYR A 104 -4.04 4.04 14.20
C TYR A 104 -4.92 5.14 14.79
N LEU A 105 -4.82 5.35 16.10
CA LEU A 105 -5.58 6.37 16.83
C LEU A 105 -5.17 7.80 16.44
N SER A 106 -4.02 7.98 15.78
CA SER A 106 -3.68 9.30 15.23
C SER A 106 -4.65 9.72 14.11
N PHE A 107 -5.30 8.78 13.43
CA PHE A 107 -6.23 9.06 12.32
C PHE A 107 -7.69 8.70 12.62
N HIS A 108 -7.92 7.79 13.56
CA HIS A 108 -9.25 7.29 13.92
C HIS A 108 -9.55 7.49 15.40
N ASP A 109 -10.84 7.53 15.77
CA ASP A 109 -11.25 7.74 17.16
C ASP A 109 -11.31 6.45 17.99
N GLU A 110 -11.52 5.31 17.34
CA GLU A 110 -11.62 4.00 17.98
C GLU A 110 -10.72 2.99 17.28
N LEU A 111 -10.18 2.05 18.04
CA LEU A 111 -9.38 0.95 17.50
C LEU A 111 -10.26 -0.06 16.76
N PRO A 112 -9.73 -0.74 15.74
CA PRO A 112 -10.34 -1.96 15.25
C PRO A 112 -10.26 -3.04 16.33
N ARG A 113 -10.98 -4.15 16.14
CA ARG A 113 -10.80 -5.33 16.98
C ARG A 113 -9.42 -5.94 16.70
N VAL A 114 -8.52 -5.89 17.68
CA VAL A 114 -7.15 -6.40 17.55
C VAL A 114 -7.05 -7.85 18.06
N LEU A 115 -6.74 -8.78 17.15
CA LEU A 115 -6.36 -10.15 17.44
C LEU A 115 -4.83 -10.26 17.48
N GLN A 116 -4.26 -10.15 18.67
CA GLN A 116 -2.82 -10.34 18.86
C GLN A 116 -2.50 -11.84 18.95
N GLY A 117 -1.90 -12.39 17.90
CA GLY A 117 -1.60 -13.82 17.81
C GLY A 117 -1.29 -14.28 16.38
N PRO A 118 -1.01 -15.58 16.19
CA PRO A 118 -0.84 -16.14 14.86
C PRO A 118 -2.16 -16.05 14.08
N SER A 119 -2.09 -15.89 12.77
CA SER A 119 -3.25 -15.79 11.89
C SER A 119 -4.16 -17.03 11.93
N SER A 120 -3.67 -18.17 12.44
CA SER A 120 -4.46 -19.38 12.67
C SER A 120 -5.62 -19.21 13.67
N VAL A 121 -5.67 -18.12 14.43
CA VAL A 121 -6.82 -17.79 15.29
C VAL A 121 -7.98 -17.15 14.52
N VAL A 122 -7.73 -16.58 13.33
CA VAL A 122 -8.72 -15.83 12.55
C VAL A 122 -9.99 -16.65 12.28
N PRO A 123 -9.93 -17.93 11.85
CA PRO A 123 -11.14 -18.73 11.57
C PRO A 123 -12.07 -18.93 12.77
N SER A 124 -11.56 -18.89 14.01
CA SER A 124 -12.39 -19.02 15.22
C SER A 124 -12.92 -17.69 15.73
N GLU A 125 -12.35 -16.57 15.27
CA GLU A 125 -12.63 -15.24 15.80
C GLU A 125 -13.43 -14.38 14.82
N VAL A 126 -13.39 -14.69 13.52
CA VAL A 126 -14.11 -13.97 12.47
C VAL A 126 -15.26 -14.84 11.96
N GLU A 127 -16.46 -14.28 11.99
CA GLU A 127 -17.65 -14.99 11.50
C GLU A 127 -17.52 -15.33 10.01
N PRO A 128 -17.87 -16.54 9.58
CA PRO A 128 -17.94 -16.88 8.16
C PRO A 128 -18.88 -15.97 7.38
N ASP A 129 -18.60 -15.73 6.11
CA ASP A 129 -19.41 -14.91 5.20
C ASP A 129 -19.73 -13.48 5.74
N SER A 130 -18.89 -12.93 6.60
CA SER A 130 -19.12 -11.62 7.24
C SER A 130 -18.38 -10.48 6.53
N CYS A 131 -17.20 -10.75 5.98
CA CYS A 131 -16.32 -9.73 5.44
C CYS A 131 -16.65 -9.43 3.97
N ARG A 132 -16.57 -8.14 3.59
CA ARG A 132 -16.58 -7.71 2.18
C ARG A 132 -15.19 -7.50 1.60
N PHE A 133 -14.19 -7.30 2.44
CA PHE A 133 -12.82 -7.05 2.03
C PHE A 133 -11.83 -7.67 3.02
N VAL A 134 -10.91 -8.49 2.52
CA VAL A 134 -9.87 -9.15 3.32
C VAL A 134 -8.49 -8.84 2.73
N HIS A 135 -7.56 -8.36 3.54
CA HIS A 135 -6.15 -8.17 3.17
C HIS A 135 -5.26 -9.17 3.93
N VAL A 136 -4.42 -9.90 3.20
CA VAL A 136 -3.47 -10.89 3.76
C VAL A 136 -2.04 -10.45 3.43
N ASP A 137 -1.29 -10.10 4.48
CA ASP A 137 0.05 -9.51 4.46
C ASP A 137 0.87 -9.90 5.73
N ALA A 138 0.72 -11.14 6.22
CA ALA A 138 1.33 -11.58 7.49
C ALA A 138 2.67 -12.31 7.32
N SER A 139 2.65 -13.52 6.77
CA SER A 139 3.83 -14.38 6.65
C SER A 139 4.29 -14.52 5.21
N HIS A 140 5.57 -14.84 5.01
CA HIS A 140 6.13 -15.16 3.70
C HIS A 140 6.34 -16.66 3.45
N LEU A 141 5.91 -17.50 4.41
CA LEU A 141 6.00 -18.95 4.30
C LEU A 141 4.72 -19.54 3.72
N TYR A 142 4.88 -20.49 2.81
CA TYR A 142 3.78 -21.11 2.07
C TYR A 142 2.68 -21.66 2.98
N GLU A 143 3.04 -22.36 4.06
CA GLU A 143 2.10 -23.03 4.95
C GLU A 143 1.16 -22.06 5.66
N HIS A 144 1.69 -20.91 6.10
CA HIS A 144 0.90 -19.87 6.75
C HIS A 144 0.01 -19.16 5.74
N VAL A 145 0.56 -18.75 4.60
CA VAL A 145 -0.19 -18.05 3.54
C VAL A 145 -1.31 -18.94 2.98
N TYR A 146 -1.06 -20.24 2.82
CA TYR A 146 -2.08 -21.20 2.39
C TYR A 146 -3.28 -21.22 3.36
N GLY A 147 -3.00 -21.24 4.66
CA GLY A 147 -3.99 -21.16 5.73
C GLY A 147 -4.74 -19.82 5.73
N ASP A 148 -4.01 -18.72 5.60
CA ASP A 148 -4.58 -17.36 5.59
C ASP A 148 -5.50 -17.14 4.39
N ILE A 149 -5.15 -17.66 3.22
CA ILE A 149 -6.04 -17.65 2.04
C ILE A 149 -7.32 -18.46 2.31
N GLY A 150 -7.21 -19.57 3.06
CA GLY A 150 -8.39 -20.34 3.50
C GLY A 150 -9.28 -19.55 4.45
N ALA A 151 -8.68 -18.94 5.48
CA ALA A 151 -9.41 -18.08 6.39
C ALA A 151 -10.08 -16.89 5.67
N ALA A 152 -9.41 -16.29 4.68
CA ALA A 152 -9.97 -15.24 3.84
C ALA A 152 -11.14 -15.73 3.00
N GLN A 153 -11.05 -16.94 2.44
CA GLN A 153 -12.15 -17.56 1.69
C GLN A 153 -13.38 -17.77 2.56
N ASP A 154 -13.20 -18.31 3.77
CA ASP A 154 -14.29 -18.60 4.70
C ASP A 154 -14.93 -17.31 5.26
N ALA A 155 -14.14 -16.27 5.48
CA ALA A 155 -14.62 -14.99 6.01
C ALA A 155 -15.33 -14.14 4.94
N LEU A 156 -14.97 -14.26 3.67
CA LEU A 156 -15.53 -13.44 2.60
C LEU A 156 -16.92 -13.87 2.20
N LYS A 157 -17.85 -12.91 2.22
CA LYS A 157 -19.18 -13.08 1.64
C LYS A 157 -19.15 -13.04 0.11
N PRO A 158 -20.24 -13.44 -0.57
CA PRO A 158 -20.38 -13.25 -2.01
C PRO A 158 -20.19 -11.79 -2.45
N GLY A 159 -19.40 -11.58 -3.49
CA GLY A 159 -18.94 -10.30 -4.03
C GLY A 159 -17.71 -9.74 -3.34
N GLY A 160 -17.19 -10.45 -2.33
CA GLY A 160 -16.06 -10.05 -1.52
C GLY A 160 -14.74 -10.04 -2.30
N ILE A 161 -13.80 -9.19 -1.85
CA ILE A 161 -12.46 -9.06 -2.45
C ILE A 161 -11.41 -9.51 -1.44
N VAL A 162 -10.52 -10.40 -1.88
CA VAL A 162 -9.27 -10.72 -1.18
C VAL A 162 -8.10 -10.01 -1.84
N VAL A 163 -7.17 -9.52 -1.02
CA VAL A 163 -5.91 -8.95 -1.46
C VAL A 163 -4.77 -9.72 -0.82
N LEU A 164 -3.88 -10.29 -1.64
CA LEU A 164 -2.72 -11.06 -1.19
C LEU A 164 -1.46 -10.24 -1.48
N ASP A 165 -0.73 -9.85 -0.44
CA ASP A 165 0.51 -9.11 -0.60
C ASP A 165 1.67 -9.99 -1.04
N ASP A 166 2.74 -9.35 -1.53
CA ASP A 166 4.04 -9.93 -1.85
C ASP A 166 4.07 -11.18 -2.74
N PHE A 167 3.01 -11.49 -3.49
CA PHE A 167 2.95 -12.66 -4.38
C PHE A 167 3.99 -12.63 -5.52
N ARG A 168 4.72 -11.53 -5.71
CA ARG A 168 5.80 -11.37 -6.71
C ARG A 168 7.14 -10.95 -6.12
N SER A 169 7.24 -10.86 -4.80
CA SER A 169 8.48 -10.45 -4.15
C SER A 169 9.50 -11.60 -4.22
N GLU A 170 10.74 -11.28 -4.64
CA GLU A 170 11.76 -12.30 -4.93
C GLU A 170 12.15 -13.15 -3.71
N HIS A 171 11.96 -12.59 -2.51
CA HIS A 171 12.31 -13.21 -1.24
C HIS A 171 11.16 -13.99 -0.61
N THR A 172 9.97 -13.99 -1.24
CA THR A 172 8.73 -14.58 -0.70
C THR A 172 8.14 -15.66 -1.64
N PRO A 173 8.94 -16.62 -2.14
CA PRO A 173 8.45 -17.59 -3.12
C PRO A 173 7.27 -18.44 -2.62
N GLY A 174 7.16 -18.65 -1.29
CA GLY A 174 6.04 -19.37 -0.68
C GLY A 174 4.71 -18.65 -0.90
N VAL A 175 4.70 -17.31 -0.84
CA VAL A 175 3.53 -16.48 -1.10
C VAL A 175 3.07 -16.62 -2.55
N SER A 176 4.02 -16.55 -3.50
CA SER A 176 3.73 -16.76 -4.92
C SER A 176 3.09 -18.12 -5.18
N ILE A 177 3.63 -19.18 -4.57
CA ILE A 177 3.11 -20.54 -4.74
C ILE A 177 1.70 -20.63 -4.19
N ALA A 178 1.46 -20.19 -2.94
CA ALA A 178 0.15 -20.26 -2.30
C ALA A 178 -0.92 -19.44 -3.06
N ALA A 179 -0.58 -18.22 -3.52
CA ALA A 179 -1.50 -17.38 -4.28
C ALA A 179 -1.91 -18.02 -5.62
N TRP A 180 -0.95 -18.54 -6.39
CA TRP A 180 -1.25 -19.17 -7.68
C TRP A 180 -1.90 -20.54 -7.52
N GLU A 181 -1.57 -21.30 -6.47
CA GLU A 181 -2.30 -22.51 -6.15
C GLU A 181 -3.76 -22.21 -5.80
N ALA A 182 -4.03 -21.15 -5.04
CA ALA A 182 -5.40 -20.75 -4.74
C ALA A 182 -6.20 -20.45 -6.02
N VAL A 183 -5.56 -19.81 -7.00
CA VAL A 183 -6.15 -19.54 -8.31
C VAL A 183 -6.43 -20.84 -9.08
N LEU A 184 -5.44 -21.70 -9.20
CA LEU A 184 -5.51 -22.88 -10.08
C LEU A 184 -6.29 -24.04 -9.49
N ASN A 185 -6.29 -24.18 -8.16
CA ASN A 185 -6.77 -25.39 -7.47
C ASN A 185 -7.89 -25.11 -6.46
N ARG A 186 -8.09 -23.85 -6.03
CA ARG A 186 -9.05 -23.50 -4.95
C ARG A 186 -10.09 -22.47 -5.36
N GLY A 187 -10.22 -22.22 -6.66
CA GLY A 187 -11.32 -21.42 -7.24
C GLY A 187 -11.19 -19.90 -7.05
N LEU A 188 -10.02 -19.40 -6.65
CA LEU A 188 -9.80 -17.95 -6.57
C LEU A 188 -9.71 -17.37 -7.99
N HIS A 189 -10.59 -16.45 -8.35
CA HIS A 189 -10.51 -15.75 -9.62
C HIS A 189 -9.71 -14.45 -9.47
N PRO A 190 -8.58 -14.28 -10.18
CA PRO A 190 -7.81 -13.05 -10.12
C PRO A 190 -8.60 -11.90 -10.76
N VAL A 191 -8.82 -10.82 -10.03
CA VAL A 191 -9.42 -9.58 -10.56
C VAL A 191 -8.33 -8.73 -11.20
N CYS A 192 -7.26 -8.43 -10.47
CA CYS A 192 -6.12 -7.72 -11.01
C CYS A 192 -4.84 -7.92 -10.21
N LEU A 193 -3.71 -7.55 -10.80
CA LEU A 193 -2.40 -7.54 -10.19
C LEU A 193 -1.86 -6.11 -10.16
N SER A 194 -1.34 -5.70 -9.00
CA SER A 194 -0.42 -4.57 -8.92
C SER A 194 1.03 -5.05 -9.09
N THR A 195 2.01 -4.25 -8.66
CA THR A 195 3.41 -4.68 -8.67
C THR A 195 3.64 -5.82 -7.67
N GLN A 196 3.05 -5.72 -6.47
CA GLN A 196 3.30 -6.64 -5.35
C GLN A 196 2.05 -7.38 -4.88
N LYS A 197 0.83 -6.90 -5.18
CA LYS A 197 -0.42 -7.49 -4.69
C LYS A 197 -1.24 -8.18 -5.78
N LEU A 198 -1.84 -9.33 -5.42
CA LEU A 198 -2.88 -10.00 -6.20
C LEU A 198 -4.23 -9.69 -5.56
N TYR A 199 -5.15 -9.14 -6.35
CA TYR A 199 -6.53 -8.91 -5.95
C TYR A 199 -7.40 -9.98 -6.59
N GLY A 200 -8.27 -10.62 -5.83
CA GLY A 200 -9.10 -11.72 -6.29
C GLY A 200 -10.47 -11.77 -5.63
N THR A 201 -11.32 -12.66 -6.15
CA THR A 201 -12.64 -12.96 -5.62
C THR A 201 -12.98 -14.41 -5.94
N TRP A 202 -13.82 -15.06 -5.12
CA TRP A 202 -14.31 -16.42 -5.41
C TRP A 202 -15.57 -16.41 -6.29
N ASP A 203 -16.15 -15.24 -6.57
CA ASP A 203 -17.25 -15.08 -7.53
C ASP A 203 -16.74 -14.79 -8.97
N ASP A 204 -17.67 -14.56 -9.91
CA ASP A 204 -17.33 -14.14 -11.27
C ASP A 204 -16.62 -12.75 -11.26
N PRO A 205 -15.35 -12.68 -11.70
CA PRO A 205 -14.59 -11.43 -11.69
C PRO A 205 -14.96 -10.50 -12.84
N LYS A 206 -15.76 -10.95 -13.83
CA LYS A 206 -15.89 -10.25 -15.11
C LYS A 206 -16.37 -8.81 -14.95
N ALA A 207 -17.44 -8.59 -14.19
CA ALA A 207 -18.01 -7.26 -14.00
C ALA A 207 -17.02 -6.29 -13.35
N VAL A 208 -16.37 -6.73 -12.25
CA VAL A 208 -15.38 -5.90 -11.55
C VAL A 208 -14.12 -5.66 -12.40
N GLN A 209 -13.68 -6.63 -13.20
CA GLN A 209 -12.58 -6.44 -14.15
C GLN A 209 -12.90 -5.43 -15.24
N ASP A 210 -14.10 -5.47 -15.82
CA ASP A 210 -14.52 -4.55 -16.87
C ASP A 210 -14.60 -3.11 -16.33
N GLU A 211 -15.20 -2.92 -15.14
CA GLU A 211 -15.25 -1.63 -14.47
C GLU A 211 -13.85 -1.10 -14.09
N LEU A 212 -12.96 -1.98 -13.60
CA LEU A 212 -11.58 -1.62 -13.25
C LEU A 212 -10.80 -1.14 -14.47
N LEU A 213 -10.93 -1.84 -15.60
CA LEU A 213 -10.29 -1.46 -16.85
C LEU A 213 -10.81 -0.12 -17.36
N ASP A 214 -12.11 0.12 -17.24
CA ASP A 214 -12.71 1.41 -17.64
C ASP A 214 -12.24 2.55 -16.74
N MET A 215 -12.10 2.33 -15.43
CA MET A 215 -11.49 3.29 -14.53
C MET A 215 -10.03 3.56 -14.92
N ALA A 216 -9.22 2.50 -15.06
CA ALA A 216 -7.81 2.63 -15.32
C ALA A 216 -7.51 3.26 -16.68
N ARG A 217 -8.28 2.96 -17.73
CA ARG A 217 -8.11 3.54 -19.08
C ARG A 217 -8.38 5.04 -19.12
N LYS A 218 -9.23 5.55 -18.22
CA LYS A 218 -9.49 6.99 -18.07
C LYS A 218 -8.33 7.73 -17.40
N ARG A 219 -7.35 6.99 -16.87
CA ARG A 219 -6.18 7.56 -16.19
C ARG A 219 -4.98 7.64 -17.13
N GLY A 220 -4.37 8.82 -17.23
CA GLY A 220 -3.12 9.02 -17.97
C GLY A 220 -1.85 8.57 -17.22
N ASP A 221 -1.99 8.26 -15.93
CA ASP A 221 -0.91 7.93 -14.98
C ASP A 221 -0.87 6.43 -14.62
N CYS A 222 -1.62 5.57 -15.31
CA CYS A 222 -1.65 4.13 -15.06
C CYS A 222 -1.34 3.32 -16.33
N HIS A 223 -0.37 2.40 -16.25
CA HIS A 223 -0.11 1.43 -17.30
C HIS A 223 -0.95 0.17 -17.09
N ILE A 224 -1.58 -0.30 -18.17
CA ILE A 224 -2.47 -1.45 -18.16
C ILE A 224 -1.93 -2.48 -19.15
N SER A 225 -1.96 -3.74 -18.75
CA SER A 225 -1.81 -4.87 -19.66
C SER A 225 -2.82 -5.94 -19.26
N VAL A 226 -3.34 -6.68 -20.25
CA VAL A 226 -4.24 -7.81 -20.04
C VAL A 226 -3.61 -9.01 -20.70
N GLN A 227 -3.59 -10.13 -19.98
CA GLN A 227 -3.06 -11.39 -20.47
C GLN A 227 -4.03 -12.52 -20.14
N GLU A 228 -4.26 -13.41 -21.09
CA GLU A 228 -4.90 -14.70 -20.81
C GLU A 228 -3.84 -15.69 -20.35
N ALA A 229 -4.03 -16.31 -19.19
CA ALA A 229 -3.16 -17.38 -18.71
C ALA A 229 -3.95 -18.37 -17.84
N ALA A 230 -3.72 -19.66 -18.08
CA ALA A 230 -4.37 -20.76 -17.35
C ALA A 230 -5.91 -20.64 -17.26
N GLY A 231 -6.56 -20.12 -18.31
CA GLY A 231 -8.01 -19.95 -18.34
C GLY A 231 -8.53 -18.69 -17.64
N HIS A 232 -7.64 -17.82 -17.14
CA HIS A 232 -8.01 -16.57 -16.50
C HIS A 232 -7.55 -15.35 -17.31
N ARG A 233 -8.42 -14.35 -17.36
CA ARG A 233 -8.07 -12.99 -17.76
C ARG A 233 -7.33 -12.32 -16.61
N ILE A 234 -6.07 -11.99 -16.81
CA ILE A 234 -5.22 -11.34 -15.80
C ILE A 234 -5.02 -9.88 -16.19
N VAL A 235 -5.69 -8.99 -15.46
CA VAL A 235 -5.50 -7.54 -15.57
C VAL A 235 -4.30 -7.13 -14.72
N ARG A 236 -3.33 -6.44 -15.31
CA ARG A 236 -2.15 -5.93 -14.62
C ARG A 236 -2.10 -4.41 -14.70
N LEU A 237 -1.97 -3.78 -13.54
CA LEU A 237 -1.82 -2.34 -13.40
C LEU A 237 -0.42 -2.01 -12.89
N LYS A 238 0.13 -0.89 -13.36
CA LYS A 238 1.41 -0.36 -12.89
C LYS A 238 1.35 1.16 -12.83
N SER A 239 1.77 1.73 -11.71
CA SER A 239 1.88 3.18 -11.56
C SER A 239 2.84 3.79 -12.58
N LYS A 240 2.44 4.92 -13.16
CA LYS A 240 3.25 5.80 -14.02
C LYS A 240 3.24 7.21 -13.43
N GLY A 241 3.81 7.35 -12.24
CA GLY A 241 3.82 8.63 -11.51
C GLY A 241 2.46 9.01 -10.92
N MET A 242 1.66 8.01 -10.56
CA MET A 242 0.37 8.21 -9.90
C MET A 242 0.53 9.03 -8.62
N GLN A 243 -0.48 9.82 -8.31
CA GLN A 243 -0.61 10.49 -7.02
C GLN A 243 -1.50 9.65 -6.09
N ALA A 244 -1.16 9.63 -4.81
CA ALA A 244 -2.01 9.03 -3.78
C ALA A 244 -3.40 9.67 -3.80
N PRO A 245 -4.47 8.91 -3.49
CA PRO A 245 -5.77 9.52 -3.25
C PRO A 245 -5.67 10.50 -2.08
N PRO A 246 -6.51 11.55 -2.04
CA PRO A 246 -6.60 12.40 -0.86
C PRO A 246 -6.89 11.54 0.38
N PHE A 247 -6.14 11.78 1.45
CA PHE A 247 -6.34 11.10 2.73
C PHE A 247 -6.31 12.15 3.86
N PRO A 248 -7.16 12.03 4.88
CA PRO A 248 -7.19 12.99 5.98
C PRO A 248 -5.83 13.16 6.67
N LEU A 249 -5.57 14.37 7.16
CA LEU A 249 -4.50 14.57 8.13
C LEU A 249 -4.82 13.84 9.42
N SER A 250 -3.78 13.46 10.15
CA SER A 250 -3.96 12.95 11.52
C SER A 250 -4.43 14.08 12.44
N ARG A 251 -4.87 13.75 13.66
CA ARG A 251 -5.19 14.72 14.72
C ARG A 251 -4.00 15.60 15.16
N TYR A 252 -2.79 15.27 14.72
CA TYR A 252 -1.56 16.03 14.97
C TYR A 252 -1.11 16.83 13.74
N GLY A 253 -1.66 16.52 12.56
CA GLY A 253 -1.39 17.26 11.33
C GLY A 253 -2.06 18.64 11.36
N LYS A 254 -1.36 19.64 10.86
CA LYS A 254 -1.93 20.96 10.57
C LYS A 254 -2.09 21.09 9.06
N GLU A 255 -3.24 21.63 8.63
CA GLU A 255 -3.33 22.16 7.28
C GLU A 255 -2.29 23.26 7.10
N PRO A 256 -1.63 23.37 5.93
CA PRO A 256 -0.71 24.47 5.69
C PRO A 256 -1.48 25.79 5.85
N GLU A 257 -1.10 26.59 6.86
CA GLU A 257 -1.59 27.96 7.02
C GLU A 257 -1.24 28.75 5.74
N GLY A 258 -2.25 29.17 4.98
CA GLY A 258 -2.09 30.05 3.83
C GLY A 258 -2.43 29.46 2.46
N ALA A 259 -3.71 29.14 2.27
CA ALA A 259 -4.39 29.48 1.02
C ALA A 259 -5.60 30.34 1.37
N ASP A 260 -5.35 31.44 2.09
CA ASP A 260 -6.31 32.53 2.16
C ASP A 260 -6.62 32.91 0.72
N SER A 261 -7.87 32.65 0.32
CA SER A 261 -8.53 33.37 -0.73
C SER A 261 -8.34 34.86 -0.41
N GLN A 262 -7.39 35.50 -1.07
CA GLN A 262 -7.36 36.95 -1.14
C GLN A 262 -8.73 37.34 -1.67
N GLY A 263 -9.53 37.91 -0.77
CA GLY A 263 -10.81 38.50 -1.09
C GLY A 263 -10.59 39.44 -2.26
N ALA A 264 -11.22 39.11 -3.38
CA ALA A 264 -11.40 40.06 -4.46
C ALA A 264 -12.41 41.11 -3.98
N ASP A 265 -11.95 42.03 -3.12
CA ASP A 265 -12.63 43.30 -2.93
C ASP A 265 -12.42 44.11 -4.21
N ALA A 266 -13.48 44.12 -5.01
CA ALA A 266 -13.63 44.96 -6.16
C ALA A 266 -13.92 46.40 -5.72
N ALA A 267 -13.04 47.33 -6.07
CA ALA A 267 -13.41 48.73 -6.25
C ALA A 267 -12.62 49.35 -7.43
N PRO A 268 -13.25 50.14 -8.32
CA PRO A 268 -12.67 50.50 -9.61
C PRO A 268 -12.21 51.96 -9.65
N HIS A 269 -10.95 52.21 -9.99
CA HIS A 269 -10.47 53.49 -10.53
C HIS A 269 -9.46 53.12 -11.63
N GLY A 270 -9.58 53.54 -12.88
CA GLY A 270 -9.85 54.90 -13.37
C GLY A 270 -8.65 55.23 -14.27
N GLN A 271 -8.88 55.22 -15.59
CA GLN A 271 -7.85 55.40 -16.63
C GLN A 271 -7.12 56.75 -16.50
N THR A 272 -5.83 56.81 -16.87
CA THR A 272 -5.32 57.71 -17.94
C THR A 272 -3.81 57.55 -18.21
N SER A 273 -3.53 57.28 -19.48
CA SER A 273 -2.38 57.64 -20.35
C SER A 273 -1.06 58.20 -19.78
N SER A 274 0.09 57.68 -20.27
CA SER A 274 0.94 58.37 -21.27
C SER A 274 2.25 57.64 -21.62
N GLY A 275 2.48 57.39 -22.92
CA GLY A 275 3.76 57.65 -23.64
C GLY A 275 4.96 56.70 -23.50
N PRO A 276 5.90 56.67 -24.49
CA PRO A 276 6.43 55.42 -25.06
C PRO A 276 7.97 55.25 -25.04
N ALA A 277 8.43 54.14 -25.66
CA ALA A 277 9.80 53.76 -26.06
C ALA A 277 10.63 53.04 -24.96
N ALA A 278 11.54 52.09 -25.22
CA ALA A 278 12.23 51.63 -26.42
C ALA A 278 12.75 50.19 -26.21
N ALA A 279 13.21 49.57 -27.29
CA ALA A 279 13.75 48.21 -27.35
C ALA A 279 15.08 48.00 -26.58
N ALA A 280 15.28 46.80 -26.01
CA ALA A 280 16.59 46.18 -25.83
C ALA A 280 16.48 44.65 -25.57
N ARG A 281 17.03 43.85 -26.48
CA ARG A 281 17.70 42.54 -26.17
C ARG A 281 19.17 42.87 -25.79
N PRO A 282 20.05 41.98 -25.25
CA PRO A 282 20.03 40.50 -25.26
C PRO A 282 20.61 39.81 -23.99
N ARG A 283 20.94 38.51 -24.14
CA ARG A 283 21.86 37.65 -23.34
C ARG A 283 21.15 36.82 -22.26
N GLY A 284 21.21 35.48 -22.26
CA GLY A 284 22.30 34.60 -22.66
C GLY A 284 22.97 34.07 -21.39
N GLY A 285 22.56 32.89 -20.93
CA GLY A 285 23.04 32.31 -19.68
C GLY A 285 22.58 30.86 -19.51
N SER A 286 23.33 29.96 -20.14
CA SER A 286 23.19 28.51 -19.99
C SER A 286 23.44 28.10 -18.52
N ARG A 287 22.53 27.28 -17.95
CA ARG A 287 22.87 26.40 -16.83
C ARG A 287 22.39 25.00 -17.16
N THR A 288 23.35 24.20 -17.64
CA THR A 288 23.31 22.74 -17.64
C THR A 288 23.07 22.23 -16.22
N ARG A 289 21.88 21.70 -15.94
CA ARG A 289 21.64 20.83 -14.79
C ARG A 289 22.14 19.44 -15.17
N ARG A 290 23.25 19.00 -14.58
CA ARG A 290 23.67 17.59 -14.61
C ARG A 290 22.60 16.78 -13.87
N LEU A 291 21.97 15.86 -14.60
CA LEU A 291 21.12 14.82 -14.04
C LEU A 291 21.95 13.82 -13.23
N ALA A 292 21.28 13.32 -12.21
CA ALA A 292 21.72 12.32 -11.26
C ALA A 292 22.29 11.06 -11.94
N VAL A 293 23.44 10.62 -11.45
CA VAL A 293 23.86 9.23 -11.49
C VAL A 293 23.62 8.71 -10.10
N ASP A 294 22.59 7.87 -9.92
CA ASP A 294 22.50 6.89 -8.85
C ASP A 294 21.51 5.79 -9.27
N LEU A 295 22.00 4.89 -10.12
CA LEU A 295 21.40 3.60 -10.39
C LEU A 295 22.48 2.53 -10.23
N LEU A 296 22.85 2.19 -8.99
CA LEU A 296 23.54 0.93 -8.70
C LEU A 296 23.20 0.41 -7.28
N PRO A 297 22.80 -0.87 -7.12
CA PRO A 297 22.50 -1.48 -5.83
C PRO A 297 23.73 -1.62 -4.91
N PRO A 298 23.54 -1.66 -3.58
CA PRO A 298 24.61 -1.58 -2.57
C PRO A 298 25.57 -2.79 -2.47
N VAL A 299 25.49 -3.76 -3.39
CA VAL A 299 26.40 -4.92 -3.42
C VAL A 299 27.67 -4.65 -4.25
N LEU A 300 27.64 -3.70 -5.19
CA LEU A 300 28.80 -3.37 -6.04
C LEU A 300 29.81 -2.43 -5.36
N THR A 301 29.45 -1.75 -4.28
CA THR A 301 30.35 -0.80 -3.60
C THR A 301 31.37 -1.47 -2.67
N ARG A 302 31.12 -2.71 -2.21
CA ARG A 302 32.08 -3.47 -1.39
C ARG A 302 33.18 -4.15 -2.23
N ALA A 303 32.84 -4.68 -3.41
CA ALA A 303 33.81 -5.32 -4.29
C ALA A 303 34.84 -4.32 -4.85
N ILE A 304 34.40 -3.13 -5.25
CA ILE A 304 35.27 -2.08 -5.80
C ILE A 304 36.18 -1.48 -4.70
N ARG A 305 35.66 -1.31 -3.47
CA ARG A 305 36.44 -0.77 -2.34
C ARG A 305 37.54 -1.73 -1.86
N ASN A 306 37.29 -3.04 -1.92
CA ASN A 306 38.27 -4.05 -1.55
C ASN A 306 39.35 -4.22 -2.64
N ALA A 307 38.99 -4.14 -3.92
CA ALA A 307 39.95 -4.19 -5.04
C ALA A 307 40.91 -2.97 -5.06
N LEU A 308 40.41 -1.78 -4.68
CA LEU A 308 41.23 -0.56 -4.59
C LEU A 308 42.18 -0.53 -3.38
N ARG A 309 41.83 -1.22 -2.28
CA ARG A 309 42.72 -1.39 -1.12
C ARG A 309 43.83 -2.40 -1.39
N ALA A 310 43.54 -3.51 -2.06
CA ALA A 310 44.53 -4.52 -2.42
C ALA A 310 45.59 -3.99 -3.41
N ARG A 311 45.22 -3.05 -4.30
CA ARG A 311 46.15 -2.39 -5.23
C ARG A 311 47.07 -1.34 -4.58
N ARG A 312 46.74 -0.83 -3.39
CA ARG A 312 47.57 0.16 -2.66
C ARG A 312 48.59 -0.49 -1.72
N SER A 313 48.42 -1.76 -1.38
CA SER A 313 49.36 -2.55 -0.57
C SER A 313 50.39 -3.34 -1.39
N ALA A 314 50.37 -3.25 -2.72
CA ALA A 314 51.33 -3.91 -3.62
C ALA A 314 52.34 -2.94 -4.27
N THR A 315 52.49 -1.72 -3.73
CA THR A 315 53.41 -0.69 -4.28
C THR A 315 54.25 0.00 -3.20
N ARG A 316 54.55 -0.70 -2.11
CA ARG A 316 55.64 -0.35 -1.18
C ARG A 316 56.52 -1.55 -0.95
#